data_AF-A0A8C9MGZ7-F1
#
_entry.id   AF-A0A8C9MGZ7-F1
#
_cell.length_a   1.000
_cell.length_b   1.000
_cell.length_c   1.000
_cell.angle_alpha   90.00
_cell.angle_beta   90.00
_cell.angle_gamma   90.00
#
_symmetry.space_group_name_H-M   'P 1'
#
loop_
_entity.id
_entity.type
_entity.pdbx_description
1 polymer ?
#
loop_
_entity_poly.entity_id
_entity_poly.type
_entity_poly.pdbx_seq_one_letter_code
_entity_poly.pdbx_strand_id
1 'polypeptide(L)'
;QEAEEEEAPLSVCILPSLPSVASQASRCPLLPRPAAAPVELSLYYESLCPACREFLVLKLFPTWLLLPEEMLNITLVPYGNAQERNVSGKLDFQCQHGPEECLGNMMEVTVPNFSTYFALIFCLESGSSVTKNLEACLQIYAPEVDIGRISTCVQGDTGVALMHHNAQLTEALDPPHQYVPWITINGVWQGGTGCQLGPGHPGDAPDLPMSPHRSTRTSCRHRQRPRCWGWFVTSTRWDKALWGQQSLGTCPHRCWGSHGCSLAGGEA
;
A
#
# COMPACT_ATOMS: atom_id res chain seq x y z
N GLN A 1 -23.84 67.42 -67.72
CA GLN A 1 -24.63 66.21 -67.94
C GLN A 1 -24.37 65.33 -66.73
N GLU A 2 -25.08 65.59 -65.63
CA GLU A 2 -26.47 65.13 -65.36
C GLU A 2 -26.49 63.59 -65.24
N ALA A 3 -27.02 62.95 -64.20
CA ALA A 3 -27.98 63.40 -63.20
C ALA A 3 -27.77 62.68 -61.86
N GLU A 4 -28.21 63.36 -60.80
CA GLU A 4 -28.50 62.81 -59.47
C GLU A 4 -29.60 61.75 -59.53
N GLU A 5 -29.51 60.76 -58.65
CA GLU A 5 -30.70 60.26 -57.96
C GLU A 5 -30.36 59.87 -56.52
N GLU A 6 -31.13 60.45 -55.62
CA GLU A 6 -31.09 60.43 -54.17
C GLU A 6 -31.99 59.28 -53.67
N GLU A 7 -31.50 58.39 -52.80
CA GLU A 7 -32.35 57.48 -52.03
C GLU A 7 -31.78 57.32 -50.59
N ALA A 8 -32.66 57.52 -49.62
CA ALA A 8 -32.40 57.65 -48.19
C ALA A 8 -32.13 56.29 -47.48
N PRO A 9 -31.59 56.26 -46.24
CA PRO A 9 -30.97 55.05 -45.70
C PRO A 9 -32.00 54.10 -45.06
N LEU A 10 -31.88 52.81 -45.38
CA LEU A 10 -32.51 51.73 -44.63
C LEU A 10 -31.81 51.55 -43.27
N SER A 11 -32.55 51.83 -42.21
CA SER A 11 -32.17 51.63 -40.82
C SER A 11 -31.84 50.16 -40.53
N VAL A 12 -30.56 49.83 -40.39
CA VAL A 12 -30.10 48.53 -39.88
C VAL A 12 -30.19 48.55 -38.35
N CYS A 13 -31.14 47.80 -37.79
CA CYS A 13 -31.22 47.55 -36.36
C CYS A 13 -29.98 46.79 -35.89
N ILE A 14 -29.08 47.47 -35.18
CA ILE A 14 -27.99 46.83 -34.43
C ILE A 14 -28.59 46.11 -33.23
N LEU A 15 -28.53 44.79 -33.21
CA LEU A 15 -28.85 43.97 -32.03
C LEU A 15 -27.88 44.34 -30.89
N PRO A 16 -28.36 44.62 -29.66
CA PRO A 16 -27.46 44.82 -28.54
C PRO A 16 -26.76 43.49 -28.20
N SER A 17 -25.44 43.56 -28.05
CA SER A 17 -24.62 42.46 -27.54
C SER A 17 -25.10 42.06 -26.13
N LEU A 18 -25.38 40.76 -25.96
CA LEU A 18 -25.66 40.17 -24.66
C LEU A 18 -24.46 40.39 -23.74
N PRO A 19 -24.64 40.87 -22.48
CA PRO A 19 -23.56 40.91 -21.53
C PRO A 19 -23.17 39.47 -21.18
N SER A 20 -21.88 39.17 -21.31
CA SER A 20 -21.30 37.93 -20.81
C SER A 20 -21.55 37.84 -19.31
N VAL A 21 -22.44 36.94 -18.90
CA VAL A 21 -22.60 36.59 -17.49
C VAL A 21 -21.35 35.80 -17.11
N ALA A 22 -20.34 36.50 -16.61
CA ALA A 22 -19.23 35.86 -15.91
C ALA A 22 -19.83 35.17 -14.67
N SER A 23 -20.02 33.86 -14.75
CA SER A 23 -20.34 33.02 -13.60
C SER A 23 -19.20 33.16 -12.60
N GLN A 24 -19.40 34.00 -11.58
CA GLN A 24 -18.58 33.95 -10.38
C GLN A 24 -18.92 32.65 -9.68
N ALA A 25 -18.19 31.58 -10.02
CA ALA A 25 -18.15 30.40 -9.19
C ALA A 25 -17.56 30.83 -7.84
N SER A 26 -18.43 31.00 -6.85
CA SER A 26 -18.04 31.15 -5.45
C SER A 26 -17.15 29.96 -5.09
N ARG A 27 -15.84 30.19 -5.05
CA ARG A 27 -14.88 29.23 -4.53
C ARG A 27 -15.14 29.16 -3.03
N CYS A 28 -15.85 28.13 -2.58
CA CYS A 28 -15.80 27.75 -1.17
C CYS A 28 -14.32 27.61 -0.80
N PRO A 29 -13.80 28.33 0.21
CA PRO A 29 -12.50 28.02 0.74
C PRO A 29 -12.57 26.57 1.21
N LEU A 30 -11.86 25.67 0.53
CA LEU A 30 -11.55 24.37 1.09
C LEU A 30 -10.65 24.68 2.29
N LEU A 31 -11.26 24.82 3.47
CA LEU A 31 -10.51 24.76 4.72
C LEU A 31 -9.68 23.47 4.63
N PRO A 32 -8.34 23.54 4.80
CA PRO A 32 -7.53 22.34 4.82
C PRO A 32 -8.14 21.42 5.87
N ARG A 33 -8.69 20.29 5.44
CA ARG A 33 -9.06 19.23 6.38
C ARG A 33 -7.76 18.90 7.11
N PRO A 34 -7.72 18.96 8.45
CA PRO A 34 -6.52 18.57 9.17
C PRO A 34 -6.12 17.19 8.65
N ALA A 35 -4.87 17.07 8.19
CA ALA A 35 -4.35 15.82 7.70
C ALA A 35 -4.61 14.77 8.78
N ALA A 36 -5.31 13.70 8.41
CA ALA A 36 -5.50 12.59 9.35
C ALA A 36 -4.11 12.07 9.73
N ALA A 37 -3.94 11.64 10.98
CA ALA A 37 -2.69 11.01 11.39
C ALA A 37 -2.39 9.79 10.49
N PRO A 38 -1.11 9.51 10.18
CA PRO A 38 -0.75 8.32 9.44
C PRO A 38 -1.24 7.07 10.17
N VAL A 39 -1.55 6.05 9.39
CA VAL A 39 -1.82 4.72 9.93
C VAL A 39 -0.49 4.10 10.35
N GLU A 40 -0.39 3.68 11.60
CA GLU A 40 0.79 2.97 12.11
C GLU A 40 0.66 1.49 11.77
N LEU A 41 1.60 0.94 11.02
CA LEU A 41 1.66 -0.49 10.70
C LEU A 41 2.98 -1.07 11.19
N SER A 42 2.91 -2.03 12.11
CA SER A 42 4.10 -2.78 12.54
C SER A 42 4.03 -4.22 12.04
N LEU A 43 5.10 -4.67 11.40
CA LEU A 43 5.30 -6.04 10.94
C LEU A 43 6.37 -6.72 11.79
N TYR A 44 5.99 -7.76 12.52
CA TYR A 44 6.90 -8.65 13.24
C TYR A 44 7.10 -9.92 12.41
N TYR A 45 8.35 -10.23 12.08
CA TYR A 45 8.67 -11.24 11.06
C TYR A 45 10.06 -11.86 11.25
N GLU A 46 10.37 -12.85 10.42
CA GLU A 46 11.67 -13.52 10.37
C GLU A 46 12.18 -13.55 8.93
N SER A 47 13.48 -13.34 8.74
CA SER A 47 14.10 -13.17 7.43
C SER A 47 14.05 -14.42 6.55
N LEU A 48 13.85 -15.63 7.10
CA LEU A 48 13.73 -16.86 6.31
C LEU A 48 12.32 -17.47 6.32
N CYS A 49 11.35 -16.85 7.02
CA CYS A 49 9.98 -17.35 7.03
C CYS A 49 9.28 -17.08 5.69
N PRO A 50 8.84 -18.12 4.94
CA PRO A 50 8.26 -17.92 3.60
C PRO A 50 7.03 -16.99 3.58
N ALA A 51 6.15 -17.11 4.58
CA ALA A 51 4.95 -16.27 4.67
C ALA A 51 5.30 -14.81 5.00
N CYS A 52 6.35 -14.58 5.80
CA CYS A 52 6.84 -13.24 6.11
C CYS A 52 7.34 -12.55 4.84
N ARG A 53 8.17 -13.26 4.09
CA ARG A 53 8.74 -12.79 2.81
C ARG A 53 7.66 -12.48 1.80
N GLU A 54 6.69 -13.39 1.64
CA GLU A 54 5.56 -13.18 0.74
C GLU A 54 4.75 -11.93 1.12
N PHE A 55 4.43 -11.76 2.40
CA PHE A 55 3.69 -10.59 2.87
C PHE A 55 4.48 -9.29 2.63
N LEU A 56 5.75 -9.25 3.02
CA LEU A 56 6.59 -8.07 2.87
C LEU A 56 6.72 -7.68 1.40
N VAL A 57 7.10 -8.63 0.55
CA VAL A 57 7.42 -8.41 -0.87
C VAL A 57 6.16 -8.17 -1.72
N LEU A 58 5.09 -8.94 -1.52
CA LEU A 58 3.91 -8.90 -2.39
C LEU A 58 2.76 -8.05 -1.85
N LYS A 59 2.75 -7.69 -0.56
CA LYS A 59 1.66 -6.92 0.06
C LYS A 59 2.14 -5.59 0.60
N LEU A 60 3.06 -5.61 1.56
CA LEU A 60 3.42 -4.40 2.31
C LEU A 60 4.20 -3.42 1.43
N PHE A 61 5.23 -3.89 0.73
CA PHE A 61 6.06 -3.02 -0.11
C PHE A 61 5.28 -2.38 -1.28
N PRO A 62 4.44 -3.11 -2.05
CA PRO A 62 3.58 -2.47 -3.04
C PRO A 62 2.57 -1.48 -2.45
N THR A 63 2.04 -1.75 -1.25
CA THR A 63 1.13 -0.83 -0.56
C THR A 63 1.84 0.47 -0.20
N TRP A 64 3.05 0.37 0.34
CA TRP A 64 3.91 1.51 0.65
C TRP A 64 4.22 2.37 -0.59
N LEU A 65 4.47 1.75 -1.75
CA LEU A 65 4.69 2.47 -3.02
C LEU A 65 3.44 3.18 -3.56
N LEU A 66 2.25 2.65 -3.28
CA LEU A 66 0.99 3.15 -3.85
C LEU A 66 0.32 4.24 -3.00
N LEU A 67 0.61 4.27 -1.69
CA LEU A 67 0.05 5.25 -0.79
C LEU A 67 0.96 6.48 -0.69
N PRO A 68 0.40 7.70 -0.62
CA PRO A 68 1.09 8.89 -0.15
C PRO A 68 1.88 8.65 1.15
N GLU A 69 3.07 9.23 1.22
CA GLU A 69 4.03 9.05 2.31
C GLU A 69 3.42 9.42 3.68
N GLU A 70 2.49 10.37 3.71
CA GLU A 70 1.85 10.84 4.94
C GLU A 70 0.73 9.92 5.46
N MET A 71 0.37 8.87 4.72
CA MET A 71 -0.72 7.97 5.11
C MET A 71 -0.29 6.74 5.90
N LEU A 72 0.97 6.31 5.80
CA LEU A 72 1.41 5.05 6.39
C LEU A 72 2.78 5.21 7.04
N ASN A 73 2.84 4.96 8.34
CA ASN A 73 4.09 4.87 9.09
C ASN A 73 4.38 3.38 9.37
N ILE A 74 5.49 2.86 8.84
CA ILE A 74 5.82 1.43 8.89
C ILE A 74 6.94 1.19 9.88
N THR A 75 6.72 0.25 10.80
CA THR A 75 7.76 -0.33 11.65
C THR A 75 8.02 -1.78 11.27
N LEU A 76 9.27 -2.12 10.97
CA LEU A 76 9.70 -3.48 10.71
C LEU A 76 10.43 -4.01 11.94
N VAL A 77 10.03 -5.19 12.43
CA VAL A 77 10.59 -5.83 13.62
C VAL A 77 11.07 -7.25 13.25
N PRO A 78 12.24 -7.38 12.60
CA PRO A 78 12.86 -8.67 12.35
C PRO A 78 13.33 -9.29 13.67
N TYR A 79 12.67 -10.36 14.08
CA TYR A 79 12.96 -11.20 15.24
C TYR A 79 12.06 -12.44 15.21
N GLY A 80 10.74 -12.19 15.15
CA GLY A 80 9.70 -13.20 15.03
C GLY A 80 9.69 -14.21 16.17
N ASN A 81 9.72 -15.50 15.84
CA ASN A 81 9.73 -16.58 16.83
C ASN A 81 11.15 -16.95 17.31
N ALA A 82 12.15 -16.09 17.08
CA ALA A 82 13.47 -16.29 17.67
C ALA A 82 13.36 -16.33 19.21
N GLN A 83 14.32 -17.00 19.84
CA GLN A 83 14.45 -17.05 21.28
C GLN A 83 15.78 -16.43 21.69
N GLU A 84 15.71 -15.48 22.61
CA GLU A 84 16.90 -14.93 23.26
C GLU A 84 17.34 -15.82 24.43
N ARG A 85 18.65 -16.01 24.57
CA ARG A 85 19.25 -16.80 25.64
C ARG A 85 20.43 -16.06 26.22
N ASN A 86 20.60 -16.15 27.53
CA ASN A 86 21.83 -15.71 28.19
C ASN A 86 22.81 -16.88 28.28
N VAL A 87 23.91 -16.81 27.53
CA VAL A 87 24.99 -17.80 27.52
C VAL A 87 26.23 -17.15 28.13
N SER A 88 26.50 -17.46 29.39
CA SER A 88 27.69 -16.97 30.13
C SER A 88 27.79 -15.44 30.19
N GLY A 89 26.67 -14.74 30.36
CA GLY A 89 26.61 -13.28 30.45
C GLY A 89 26.53 -12.57 29.10
N LYS A 90 26.41 -13.30 27.99
CA LYS A 90 26.20 -12.77 26.65
C LYS A 90 24.85 -13.20 26.11
N LEU A 91 24.16 -12.29 25.42
CA LEU A 91 22.92 -12.62 24.73
C LEU A 91 23.25 -13.39 23.45
N ASP A 92 22.53 -14.48 23.23
CA ASP A 92 22.58 -15.34 22.07
C ASP A 92 21.16 -15.53 21.54
N PHE A 93 21.02 -15.74 20.23
CA PHE A 93 19.72 -15.83 19.58
C PHE A 93 19.58 -17.16 18.84
N GLN A 94 18.51 -17.89 19.13
CA GLN A 94 18.15 -19.11 18.40
C GLN A 94 16.92 -18.86 17.53
N CYS A 95 17.05 -19.10 16.23
CA CYS A 95 15.98 -18.88 15.24
C CYS A 95 15.49 -20.21 14.65
N GLN A 96 14.24 -20.25 14.16
CA GLN A 96 13.57 -21.48 13.72
C GLN A 96 14.22 -22.07 12.46
N HIS A 97 14.68 -21.21 11.55
CA HIS A 97 15.33 -21.61 10.32
C HIS A 97 16.86 -21.65 10.43
N GLY A 98 17.38 -21.69 11.66
CA GLY A 98 18.80 -21.88 11.96
C GLY A 98 19.64 -20.59 11.91
N PRO A 99 20.98 -20.71 11.91
CA PRO A 99 21.88 -19.57 12.04
C PRO A 99 21.81 -18.55 10.90
N GLU A 100 21.44 -18.98 9.68
CA GLU A 100 21.30 -18.07 8.54
C GLU A 100 20.13 -17.09 8.73
N GLU A 101 19.04 -17.52 9.37
CA GLU A 101 17.94 -16.63 9.75
C GLU A 101 18.37 -15.65 10.84
N CYS A 102 19.06 -16.11 11.87
CA CYS A 102 19.55 -15.18 12.90
C CYS A 102 20.50 -14.13 12.31
N LEU A 103 21.36 -14.53 11.37
CA LEU A 103 22.22 -13.60 10.66
C LEU A 103 21.41 -12.63 9.78
N GLY A 104 20.39 -13.11 9.07
CA GLY A 104 19.49 -12.29 8.26
C GLY A 104 18.73 -11.26 9.11
N ASN A 105 18.07 -11.71 10.18
CA ASN A 105 17.43 -10.85 11.15
C ASN A 105 18.41 -9.78 11.67
N MET A 106 19.62 -10.18 12.09
CA MET A 106 20.64 -9.26 12.57
C MET A 106 21.04 -8.22 11.51
N MET A 107 21.25 -8.64 10.26
CA MET A 107 21.55 -7.71 9.15
C MET A 107 20.44 -6.68 8.96
N GLU A 108 19.18 -7.11 8.94
CA GLU A 108 18.03 -6.24 8.75
C GLU A 108 17.82 -5.28 9.93
N VAL A 109 18.01 -5.75 11.16
CA VAL A 109 18.02 -4.92 12.38
C VAL A 109 19.08 -3.82 12.33
N THR A 110 20.25 -4.10 11.74
CA THR A 110 21.36 -3.14 11.71
C THR A 110 21.20 -2.04 10.66
N VAL A 111 20.12 -2.08 9.86
CA VAL A 111 19.79 -1.04 8.90
C VAL A 111 19.26 0.20 9.64
N PRO A 112 19.92 1.37 9.53
CA PRO A 112 19.76 2.46 10.51
C PRO A 112 18.42 3.22 10.43
N ASN A 113 17.63 3.05 9.36
CA ASN A 113 16.33 3.70 9.21
C ASN A 113 15.43 2.95 8.22
N PHE A 114 14.42 2.25 8.71
CA PHE A 114 13.52 1.48 7.83
C PHE A 114 12.73 2.35 6.84
N SER A 115 12.31 3.56 7.21
CA SER A 115 11.58 4.44 6.28
C SER A 115 12.44 4.85 5.08
N THR A 116 13.75 5.02 5.30
CA THR A 116 14.71 5.32 4.22
C THR A 116 15.13 4.05 3.46
N TYR A 117 15.23 2.92 4.14
CA TYR A 117 15.84 1.70 3.62
C TYR A 117 14.86 0.55 3.42
N PHE A 118 13.55 0.82 3.32
CA PHE A 118 12.57 -0.24 3.08
C PHE A 118 12.83 -0.95 1.74
N ALA A 119 13.28 -0.22 0.72
CA ALA A 119 13.68 -0.81 -0.56
C ALA A 119 14.90 -1.75 -0.45
N LEU A 120 15.83 -1.48 0.48
CA LEU A 120 16.94 -2.38 0.80
C LEU A 120 16.41 -3.68 1.41
N ILE A 121 15.55 -3.60 2.42
CA ILE A 121 14.93 -4.79 3.04
C ILE A 121 14.12 -5.59 2.01
N PHE A 122 13.31 -4.93 1.20
CA PHE A 122 12.57 -5.56 0.10
C PHE A 122 13.50 -6.34 -0.85
N CYS A 123 14.68 -5.78 -1.17
CA CYS A 123 15.65 -6.46 -2.03
C CYS A 123 16.22 -7.72 -1.38
N LEU A 124 16.63 -7.64 -0.10
CA LEU A 124 17.12 -8.78 0.65
C LEU A 124 16.07 -9.89 0.71
N GLU A 125 14.84 -9.51 1.05
CA GLU A 125 13.72 -10.43 1.23
C GLU A 125 13.13 -10.97 -0.07
N SER A 126 13.44 -10.34 -1.20
CA SER A 126 13.14 -10.88 -2.54
C SER A 126 14.23 -11.82 -3.06
N GLY A 127 15.43 -11.79 -2.47
CA GLY A 127 16.61 -12.52 -2.93
C GLY A 127 16.55 -14.03 -2.68
N SER A 128 17.38 -14.81 -3.36
CA SER A 128 17.49 -16.26 -3.05
C SER A 128 18.16 -16.53 -1.70
N SER A 129 18.91 -15.57 -1.15
CA SER A 129 19.48 -15.59 0.20
C SER A 129 19.57 -14.16 0.73
N VAL A 130 18.96 -13.91 1.89
CA VAL A 130 19.01 -12.62 2.58
C VAL A 130 20.46 -12.23 2.88
N THR A 131 21.27 -13.18 3.34
CA THR A 131 22.64 -12.92 3.82
C THR A 131 23.64 -12.71 2.69
N LYS A 132 23.46 -13.36 1.53
CA LYS A 132 24.38 -13.27 0.39
C LYS A 132 24.08 -12.11 -0.55
N ASN A 133 22.87 -11.56 -0.48
CA ASN A 133 22.43 -10.49 -1.39
C ASN A 133 22.75 -9.08 -0.87
N LEU A 134 23.28 -8.95 0.36
CA LEU A 134 23.51 -7.66 1.01
C LEU A 134 24.27 -6.66 0.14
N GLU A 135 25.43 -7.05 -0.40
CA GLU A 135 26.26 -6.15 -1.21
C GLU A 135 25.52 -5.67 -2.47
N ALA A 136 24.89 -6.59 -3.20
CA ALA A 136 24.15 -6.25 -4.42
C ALA A 136 22.94 -5.34 -4.12
N CYS A 137 22.24 -5.57 -3.02
CA CYS A 137 21.11 -4.75 -2.61
C CYS A 137 21.54 -3.36 -2.13
N LEU A 138 22.65 -3.26 -1.38
CA LEU A 138 23.23 -1.98 -1.00
C LEU A 138 23.63 -1.15 -2.22
N GLN A 139 24.30 -1.75 -3.21
CA GLN A 139 24.71 -1.04 -4.42
C GLN A 139 23.54 -0.42 -5.19
N ILE A 140 22.35 -1.02 -5.13
CA ILE A 140 21.16 -0.54 -5.85
C ILE A 140 20.38 0.49 -5.02
N TYR A 141 20.15 0.20 -3.74
CA TYR A 141 19.17 0.93 -2.92
C TYR A 141 19.79 1.81 -1.83
N ALA A 142 21.06 1.63 -1.51
CA ALA A 142 21.78 2.35 -0.46
C ALA A 142 23.30 2.42 -0.72
N PRO A 143 23.76 2.88 -1.90
CA PRO A 143 25.17 2.84 -2.28
C PRO A 143 26.08 3.70 -1.36
N GLU A 144 25.50 4.63 -0.62
CA GLU A 144 26.18 5.44 0.38
C GLU A 144 26.46 4.71 1.70
N VAL A 145 25.80 3.56 1.93
CA VAL A 145 25.96 2.78 3.16
C VAL A 145 27.16 1.84 3.02
N ASP A 146 28.16 2.06 3.87
CA ASP A 146 29.34 1.19 3.94
C ASP A 146 28.98 -0.19 4.51
N ILE A 147 29.24 -1.24 3.72
CA ILE A 147 29.04 -2.64 4.13
C ILE A 147 29.90 -3.03 5.34
N GLY A 148 31.06 -2.38 5.52
CA GLY A 148 31.92 -2.56 6.68
C GLY A 148 31.24 -2.13 7.98
N ARG A 149 30.49 -1.02 7.95
CA ARG A 149 29.67 -0.55 9.08
C ARG A 149 28.55 -1.53 9.44
N ILE A 150 27.85 -2.08 8.44
CA ILE A 150 26.82 -3.11 8.68
C ILE A 150 27.46 -4.35 9.31
N SER A 151 28.54 -4.84 8.71
CA SER A 151 29.24 -6.04 9.19
C SER A 151 29.77 -5.88 10.62
N THR A 152 30.29 -4.69 10.95
CA THR A 152 30.74 -4.35 12.31
C THR A 152 29.56 -4.33 13.29
N CYS A 153 28.40 -3.80 12.87
CA CYS A 153 27.20 -3.77 13.70
C CYS A 153 26.67 -5.18 13.96
N VAL A 154 26.55 -5.99 12.91
CA VAL A 154 26.10 -7.40 12.97
C VAL A 154 26.95 -8.24 13.93
N GLN A 155 28.27 -8.00 13.96
CA GLN A 155 29.21 -8.77 14.78
C GLN A 155 29.44 -8.15 16.17
N GLY A 156 28.91 -6.95 16.42
CA GLY A 156 29.20 -6.16 17.61
C GLY A 156 28.04 -6.07 18.60
N ASP A 157 28.34 -5.51 19.77
CA ASP A 157 27.37 -5.34 20.85
C ASP A 157 26.19 -4.44 20.44
N THR A 158 26.39 -3.53 19.48
CA THR A 158 25.30 -2.71 18.93
C THR A 158 24.26 -3.57 18.23
N GLY A 159 24.65 -4.52 17.37
CA GLY A 159 23.71 -5.42 16.72
C GLY A 159 22.97 -6.28 17.74
N VAL A 160 23.69 -6.82 18.73
CA VAL A 160 23.09 -7.58 19.84
C VAL A 160 22.06 -6.75 20.60
N ALA A 161 22.37 -5.49 20.93
CA ALA A 161 21.45 -4.60 21.63
C ALA A 161 20.21 -4.27 20.80
N LEU A 162 20.36 -4.08 19.48
CA LEU A 162 19.23 -3.83 18.58
C LEU A 162 18.36 -5.09 18.41
N MET A 163 18.96 -6.27 18.29
CA MET A 163 18.22 -7.54 18.21
C MET A 163 17.49 -7.85 19.53
N HIS A 164 18.12 -7.55 20.67
CA HIS A 164 17.48 -7.59 21.99
C HIS A 164 16.30 -6.62 22.09
N HIS A 165 16.45 -5.39 21.57
CA HIS A 165 15.35 -4.44 21.51
C HIS A 165 14.16 -4.99 20.71
N ASN A 166 14.41 -5.64 19.58
CA ASN A 166 13.35 -6.29 18.81
C ASN A 166 12.74 -7.50 19.54
N ALA A 167 13.53 -8.23 20.33
CA ALA A 167 13.00 -9.28 21.22
C ALA A 167 11.98 -8.69 22.20
N GLN A 168 12.35 -7.61 22.91
CA GLN A 168 11.48 -6.91 23.85
C GLN A 168 10.20 -6.40 23.19
N LEU A 169 10.31 -5.79 22.00
CA LEU A 169 9.14 -5.33 21.24
C LEU A 169 8.19 -6.48 20.88
N THR A 170 8.75 -7.65 20.55
CA THR A 170 7.98 -8.83 20.14
C THR A 170 7.33 -9.53 21.34
N GLU A 171 8.04 -9.61 22.47
CA GLU A 171 7.53 -10.18 23.73
C GLU A 171 6.46 -9.29 24.38
N ALA A 172 6.51 -7.98 24.15
CA ALA A 172 5.52 -7.02 24.64
C ALA A 172 4.19 -7.03 23.86
N LEU A 173 4.06 -7.84 22.81
CA LEU A 173 2.83 -7.96 22.05
C LEU A 173 1.67 -8.48 22.93
N ASP A 174 0.53 -7.79 22.85
CA ASP A 174 -0.71 -8.19 23.50
C ASP A 174 -1.87 -8.26 22.47
N PRO A 175 -2.42 -9.46 22.19
CA PRO A 175 -1.99 -10.75 22.72
C PRO A 175 -0.60 -11.15 22.19
N PRO A 176 0.13 -12.05 22.89
CA PRO A 176 1.37 -12.61 22.38
C PRO A 176 1.16 -13.24 21.01
N HIS A 177 2.07 -12.96 20.08
CA HIS A 177 1.99 -13.52 18.74
C HIS A 177 1.99 -15.06 18.78
N GLN A 178 1.18 -15.67 17.91
CA GLN A 178 1.05 -17.13 17.81
C GLN A 178 1.71 -17.70 16.55
N TYR A 179 2.12 -16.82 15.64
CA TYR A 179 2.74 -17.12 14.36
C TYR A 179 3.37 -15.83 13.80
N VAL A 180 4.15 -15.98 12.74
CA VAL A 180 4.63 -14.87 11.92
C VAL A 180 4.24 -15.10 10.45
N PRO A 181 4.03 -14.03 9.64
CA PRO A 181 4.12 -12.63 10.01
C PRO A 181 3.00 -12.21 10.96
N TRP A 182 3.32 -11.34 11.93
CA TRP A 182 2.36 -10.76 12.86
C TRP A 182 2.23 -9.26 12.58
N ILE A 183 1.01 -8.82 12.26
CA ILE A 183 0.73 -7.46 11.83
C ILE A 183 -0.14 -6.76 12.86
N THR A 184 0.29 -5.57 13.26
CA THR A 184 -0.51 -4.64 14.05
C THR A 184 -0.80 -3.39 13.25
N ILE A 185 -2.01 -2.86 13.42
CA ILE A 185 -2.42 -1.56 12.87
C ILE A 185 -2.84 -0.69 14.05
N ASN A 186 -2.20 0.47 14.19
CA ASN A 186 -2.37 1.38 15.33
C ASN A 186 -2.18 0.65 16.68
N GLY A 187 -1.18 -0.24 16.75
CA GLY A 187 -0.86 -1.05 17.93
C GLY A 187 -1.81 -2.23 18.18
N VAL A 188 -2.85 -2.42 17.38
CA VAL A 188 -3.83 -3.51 17.55
C VAL A 188 -3.58 -4.61 16.53
N TRP A 189 -3.40 -5.84 17.00
CA TRP A 189 -3.32 -7.01 16.14
C TRP A 189 -4.61 -7.23 15.35
N GLN A 190 -4.47 -7.56 14.05
CA GLN A 190 -5.60 -7.64 13.12
C GLN A 190 -6.11 -9.09 12.90
N GLY A 191 -5.53 -10.10 13.52
CA GLY A 191 -5.75 -11.51 13.12
C GLY A 191 -6.88 -12.27 13.82
N GLY A 192 -7.84 -11.60 14.46
CA GLY A 192 -9.14 -12.19 14.82
C GLY A 192 -10.22 -11.94 13.76
N THR A 193 -9.99 -10.97 12.90
CA THR A 193 -10.88 -10.58 11.81
C THR A 193 -10.00 -10.40 10.59
N GLY A 194 -9.83 -11.47 9.80
CA GLY A 194 -9.36 -11.28 8.43
C GLY A 194 -10.13 -10.13 7.81
N CYS A 195 -9.45 -9.26 7.06
CA CYS A 195 -10.05 -8.09 6.42
C CYS A 195 -11.32 -8.48 5.64
N GLN A 196 -12.46 -8.47 6.30
CA GLN A 196 -13.69 -8.07 5.69
C GLN A 196 -13.52 -6.57 5.52
N LEU A 197 -13.13 -6.18 4.30
CA LEU A 197 -13.74 -4.99 3.70
C LEU A 197 -15.24 -5.32 3.57
N GLY A 198 -15.93 -5.32 4.71
CA GLY A 198 -17.36 -5.53 4.84
C GLY A 198 -18.05 -4.17 4.96
N PRO A 199 -19.28 -4.04 4.45
CA PRO A 199 -20.02 -2.79 4.52
C PRO A 199 -20.25 -2.45 5.98
N GLY A 200 -20.16 -1.17 6.35
CA GLY A 200 -20.51 -0.72 7.70
C GLY A 200 -21.84 -1.32 8.14
N HIS A 201 -21.82 -2.04 9.25
CA HIS A 201 -23.05 -2.45 9.91
C HIS A 201 -23.38 -1.44 11.02
N PRO A 202 -24.63 -0.93 11.06
CA PRO A 202 -25.08 0.01 12.05
C PRO A 202 -25.51 -0.76 13.30
N GLY A 203 -25.01 -0.34 14.45
CA GLY A 203 -25.43 -0.92 15.72
C GLY A 203 -24.41 -0.66 16.79
N ASP A 204 -24.24 0.62 17.13
CA ASP A 204 -23.85 1.13 18.45
C ASP A 204 -23.91 2.66 18.36
N ALA A 205 -25.15 3.19 18.43
CA ALA A 205 -25.38 4.60 18.69
C ALA A 205 -26.02 4.70 20.08
N PRO A 206 -25.50 5.53 21.00
CA PRO A 206 -26.13 5.76 22.29
C PRO A 206 -27.48 6.46 22.08
N ASP A 207 -28.48 6.03 22.85
CA ASP A 207 -29.87 6.49 22.80
C ASP A 207 -29.99 8.01 22.77
N LEU A 208 -30.48 8.56 21.66
CA LEU A 208 -30.98 9.93 21.55
C LEU A 208 -32.41 9.90 20.98
N PRO A 209 -33.33 10.75 21.49
CA PRO A 209 -34.75 10.60 21.25
C PRO A 209 -35.14 10.92 19.81
N MET A 210 -36.03 10.06 19.28
CA MET A 210 -36.59 10.07 17.94
C MET A 210 -37.33 11.38 17.60
N SER A 211 -37.05 11.93 16.41
CA SER A 211 -37.92 12.91 15.73
C SER A 211 -38.22 12.41 14.31
N PRO A 212 -39.45 12.54 13.79
CA PRO A 212 -39.90 11.76 12.64
C PRO A 212 -39.72 12.54 11.33
N HIS A 213 -38.77 12.13 10.48
CA HIS A 213 -38.82 12.48 9.06
C HIS A 213 -38.62 11.27 8.15
N ARG A 214 -39.49 11.23 7.15
CA ARG A 214 -39.88 10.14 6.26
C ARG A 214 -38.78 9.79 5.25
N SER A 215 -38.36 8.51 5.23
CA SER A 215 -37.38 7.98 4.26
C SER A 215 -38.02 7.69 2.90
N THR A 216 -37.37 8.11 1.82
CA THR A 216 -37.55 7.54 0.47
C THR A 216 -36.36 6.63 0.15
N ARG A 217 -36.58 5.32 0.06
CA ARG A 217 -35.57 4.30 -0.32
C ARG A 217 -35.38 4.28 -1.84
N THR A 218 -34.16 4.48 -2.31
CA THR A 218 -33.71 4.08 -3.64
C THR A 218 -32.91 2.77 -3.52
N SER A 219 -33.35 1.71 -4.21
CA SER A 219 -32.72 0.39 -4.20
C SER A 219 -31.76 0.24 -5.39
N CYS A 220 -30.47 0.01 -5.13
CA CYS A 220 -29.52 -0.45 -6.15
C CYS A 220 -29.39 -1.98 -6.07
N ARG A 221 -29.72 -2.70 -7.16
CA ARG A 221 -29.51 -4.16 -7.27
C ARG A 221 -28.05 -4.45 -7.64
N HIS A 222 -27.38 -5.31 -6.87
CA HIS A 222 -26.11 -5.92 -7.24
C HIS A 222 -26.28 -6.92 -8.39
N ARG A 223 -25.49 -6.76 -9.47
CA ARG A 223 -25.39 -7.73 -10.57
C ARG A 223 -24.28 -8.74 -10.26
N GLN A 224 -24.62 -10.03 -10.21
CA GLN A 224 -23.66 -11.12 -10.02
C GLN A 224 -22.67 -11.19 -11.21
N ARG A 225 -21.37 -11.32 -10.94
CA ARG A 225 -20.35 -11.67 -11.94
C ARG A 225 -20.26 -13.20 -12.10
N PRO A 226 -20.03 -13.73 -13.32
CA PRO A 226 -19.91 -15.17 -13.53
C PRO A 226 -18.56 -15.71 -13.01
N ARG A 227 -18.58 -16.92 -12.47
CA ARG A 227 -17.43 -17.71 -12.00
C ARG A 227 -16.68 -18.30 -13.20
N CYS A 228 -15.36 -18.17 -13.23
CA CYS A 228 -14.50 -18.99 -14.09
C CYS A 228 -13.84 -20.09 -13.25
N TRP A 229 -14.09 -21.36 -13.60
CA TRP A 229 -13.36 -22.53 -13.09
C TRP A 229 -12.22 -22.86 -14.04
N GLY A 230 -11.04 -23.20 -13.52
CA GLY A 230 -9.87 -23.58 -14.33
C GLY A 230 -8.77 -24.28 -13.54
N TRP A 231 -8.92 -25.60 -13.41
CA TRP A 231 -7.96 -26.69 -13.20
C TRP A 231 -6.47 -26.44 -12.88
N PHE A 232 -6.02 -27.11 -11.80
CA PHE A 232 -4.63 -27.50 -11.55
C PHE A 232 -4.08 -28.42 -12.65
N VAL A 233 -2.85 -28.16 -13.12
CA VAL A 233 -1.90 -29.18 -13.59
C VAL A 233 -0.48 -28.78 -13.15
N THR A 234 0.25 -29.78 -12.67
CA THR A 234 1.56 -29.75 -12.02
C THR A 234 2.76 -29.78 -12.98
N SER A 235 3.90 -29.31 -12.45
CA SER A 235 5.28 -29.77 -12.69
C SER A 235 6.21 -28.95 -13.61
N THR A 236 7.25 -28.41 -12.95
CA THR A 236 8.70 -28.42 -13.26
C THR A 236 9.18 -28.34 -14.71
N ARG A 237 10.01 -27.32 -15.01
CA ARG A 237 11.45 -27.48 -15.34
C ARG A 237 12.09 -26.12 -15.65
N TRP A 238 13.20 -25.85 -14.97
CA TRP A 238 14.15 -24.78 -15.28
C TRP A 238 14.92 -25.13 -16.56
N ASP A 239 15.04 -24.20 -17.51
CA ASP A 239 16.31 -23.96 -18.22
C ASP A 239 16.31 -22.65 -19.04
N LYS A 240 17.35 -21.86 -18.77
CA LYS A 240 18.10 -20.88 -19.56
C LYS A 240 17.56 -20.46 -20.94
N ALA A 241 17.38 -19.14 -21.15
CA ALA A 241 17.91 -18.42 -22.31
C ALA A 241 17.70 -16.89 -22.21
N LEU A 242 18.82 -16.17 -22.15
CA LEU A 242 19.18 -14.99 -22.96
C LEU A 242 18.23 -13.79 -23.06
N TRP A 243 18.77 -12.65 -22.63
CA TRP A 243 18.39 -11.31 -23.03
C TRP A 243 18.41 -11.14 -24.56
N GLY A 244 17.34 -10.56 -25.10
CA GLY A 244 17.27 -10.15 -26.50
C GLY A 244 15.96 -9.41 -26.78
N GLN A 245 16.07 -8.12 -27.11
CA GLN A 245 14.97 -7.23 -27.46
C GLN A 245 14.06 -7.79 -28.56
N GLN A 246 12.74 -7.59 -28.43
CA GLN A 246 11.91 -7.11 -29.54
C GLN A 246 10.57 -6.54 -29.07
N SER A 247 10.28 -5.38 -29.64
CA SER A 247 9.10 -4.55 -29.51
C SER A 247 7.88 -5.08 -30.29
N LEU A 248 6.70 -4.64 -29.84
CA LEU A 248 5.41 -4.56 -30.57
C LEU A 248 4.63 -5.87 -30.78
N GLY A 249 3.57 -6.02 -29.97
CA GLY A 249 2.45 -6.92 -30.22
C GLY A 249 1.18 -6.38 -29.55
N THR A 250 0.37 -5.63 -30.29
CA THR A 250 -0.99 -5.21 -29.91
C THR A 250 -1.96 -6.39 -30.01
N CYS A 251 -2.67 -6.74 -28.93
CA CYS A 251 -3.82 -7.66 -28.99
C CYS A 251 -5.14 -6.89 -29.16
N PRO A 252 -6.02 -7.26 -30.12
CA PRO A 252 -7.29 -6.59 -30.34
C PRO A 252 -8.40 -7.26 -29.52
N HIS A 253 -9.08 -6.52 -28.64
CA HIS A 253 -10.42 -6.88 -28.19
C HIS A 253 -11.36 -5.70 -28.36
N ARG A 254 -12.12 -5.74 -29.46
CA ARG A 254 -13.36 -4.96 -29.62
C ARG A 254 -14.39 -5.49 -28.63
N CYS A 255 -14.86 -4.65 -27.73
CA CYS A 255 -16.19 -4.81 -27.12
C CYS A 255 -17.14 -3.84 -27.82
N TRP A 256 -18.07 -4.38 -28.61
CA TRP A 256 -19.28 -3.67 -29.04
C TRP A 256 -20.37 -3.88 -27.98
N GLY A 257 -21.04 -2.81 -27.58
CA GLY A 257 -22.09 -2.84 -26.57
C GLY A 257 -22.63 -1.45 -26.27
N SER A 258 -23.29 -0.86 -27.27
CA SER A 258 -24.09 0.35 -27.17
C SER A 258 -25.39 0.09 -26.40
N HIS A 259 -25.62 0.74 -25.25
CA HIS A 259 -26.98 1.01 -24.74
C HIS A 259 -26.97 2.30 -23.90
N GLY A 260 -27.80 3.25 -24.33
CA GLY A 260 -27.91 4.60 -23.78
C GLY A 260 -28.62 4.66 -22.43
N CYS A 261 -28.36 5.76 -21.72
CA CYS A 261 -29.15 6.21 -20.58
C CYS A 261 -30.52 6.68 -21.07
N SER A 262 -31.60 6.09 -20.56
CA SER A 262 -32.94 6.65 -20.71
C SER A 262 -33.38 7.25 -19.37
N LEU A 263 -33.65 8.56 -19.38
CA LEU A 263 -34.27 9.31 -18.30
C LEU A 263 -35.74 8.88 -18.21
N ALA A 264 -36.15 8.29 -17.09
CA ALA A 264 -37.57 8.16 -16.78
C ALA A 264 -38.04 9.49 -16.19
N GLY A 265 -38.72 10.29 -17.03
CA GLY A 265 -39.52 11.43 -16.59
C GLY A 265 -40.71 10.98 -15.75
N GLY A 266 -41.08 11.84 -14.80
CA GLY A 266 -42.34 11.74 -14.07
C GLY A 266 -43.52 12.36 -14.83
N GLU A 267 -44.64 12.41 -14.10
CA GLU A 267 -46.02 12.82 -14.46
C GLU A 267 -46.86 11.68 -15.08
N ALA A 268 -48.09 11.39 -14.63
CA ALA A 268 -49.05 12.07 -13.74
C ALA A 268 -49.81 11.06 -12.86
#